data_AF-A0A3D0NBH3-F1
#
_entry.id   AF-A0A3D0NBH3-F1
#
_cell.length_a   1.000
_cell.length_b   1.000
_cell.length_c   1.000
_cell.angle_alpha   90.00
_cell.angle_beta   90.00
_cell.angle_gamma   90.00
#
_symmetry.space_group_name_H-M   'P 1'
#
loop_
_entity.id
_entity.type
_entity.pdbx_description
1 polymer ?
#
loop_
_entity_poly.entity_id
_entity_poly.type
_entity_poly.pdbx_seq_one_letter_code
_entity_poly.pdbx_strand_id
1 'polypeptide(L)' 'MSELPNRNSKRTLSALDAACIIVGIIIGAGIYKTTPTVASQMVDSYWLIGVWVLGGILALVGALCYAELATSI' A
#
# COMPACT_ATOMS: atom_id res chain seq x y z
N MET A 1 9.02 -37.25 21.74
CA MET A 1 8.74 -36.94 20.33
C MET A 1 7.42 -36.17 20.29
N SER A 2 7.47 -34.84 20.43
CA SER A 2 6.27 -33.99 20.42
C SER A 2 5.73 -33.91 18.99
N GLU A 3 4.51 -34.41 18.77
CA GLU A 3 3.85 -34.33 17.46
C GLU A 3 3.67 -32.86 17.06
N LEU A 4 4.28 -32.47 15.94
CA LEU A 4 4.15 -31.12 15.42
C LEU A 4 2.74 -30.96 14.82
N PRO A 5 1.97 -29.93 15.20
CA PRO A 5 0.62 -29.73 14.70
C PRO A 5 0.62 -29.63 13.16
N ASN A 6 -0.22 -30.45 12.52
CA ASN A 6 -0.44 -30.48 11.07
C ASN A 6 -0.86 -29.08 10.58
N ARG A 7 0.09 -28.30 10.05
CA ARG A 7 -0.16 -26.94 9.52
C ARG A 7 -0.84 -27.04 8.15
N ASN A 8 -2.07 -27.53 8.12
CA ASN A 8 -2.90 -27.51 6.92
C ASN A 8 -3.50 -26.10 6.71
N SER A 9 -2.63 -25.10 6.48
CA SER A 9 -3.07 -23.78 6.01
C SER A 9 -3.52 -23.94 4.57
N LYS A 10 -4.83 -24.10 4.35
CA LYS A 10 -5.40 -24.05 3.01
C LYS A 10 -5.10 -22.66 2.43
N ARG A 11 -4.36 -22.59 1.31
CA ARG A 11 -4.16 -21.33 0.57
C ARG A 11 -5.49 -20.91 -0.05
N THR A 12 -6.29 -20.21 0.75
CA THR A 12 -7.60 -19.67 0.36
C THR A 12 -7.54 -18.19 0.01
N LEU A 13 -6.41 -17.51 0.27
CA LEU A 13 -6.27 -16.09 -0.01
C LEU A 13 -6.11 -15.88 -1.52
N SER A 14 -7.09 -15.22 -2.12
CA SER A 14 -7.01 -14.77 -3.51
C SER A 14 -6.17 -13.48 -3.61
N ALA A 15 -5.70 -13.15 -4.81
CA ALA A 15 -4.97 -11.91 -5.06
C ALA A 15 -5.81 -10.66 -4.69
N LEU A 16 -7.13 -10.73 -4.90
CA LEU A 16 -8.05 -9.65 -4.54
C LEU A 16 -8.15 -9.47 -3.01
N ASP A 17 -8.23 -10.55 -2.25
CA ASP A 17 -8.27 -10.48 -0.78
C ASP A 17 -6.98 -9.84 -0.25
N ALA A 18 -5.83 -10.25 -0.79
CA ALA A 18 -4.54 -9.66 -0.44
C ALA A 18 -4.49 -8.16 -0.79
N ALA A 19 -4.97 -7.76 -1.97
CA ALA A 19 -5.01 -6.36 -2.37
C ALA A 19 -5.91 -5.52 -1.46
N CYS A 20 -7.12 -6.00 -1.14
CA CYS A 20 -8.04 -5.32 -0.22
C CYS A 20 -7.43 -5.13 1.18
N ILE A 21 -6.72 -6.14 1.69
CA ILE A 21 -6.01 -6.04 2.98
C ILE A 21 -4.93 -4.96 2.91
N ILE A 22 -4.09 -4.95 1.86
CA ILE A 22 -3.04 -3.95 1.67
C ILE A 22 -3.64 -2.54 1.58
N VAL A 23 -4.72 -2.35 0.81
CA VAL A 23 -5.42 -1.06 0.71
C VAL A 23 -5.90 -0.60 2.09
N GLY A 24 -6.48 -1.50 2.89
CA GLY A 24 -6.91 -1.19 4.26
C GLY A 24 -5.76 -0.81 5.21
N ILE A 25 -4.56 -1.34 4.98
CA ILE A 25 -3.36 -0.99 5.76
C ILE A 25 -2.79 0.37 5.33
N ILE A 26 -2.79 0.67 4.02
CA ILE A 26 -2.23 1.91 3.47
C ILE A 26 -3.13 3.12 3.78
N ILE A 27 -4.45 2.97 3.63
CA ILE A 27 -5.42 4.04 3.91
C ILE A 27 -5.65 4.15 5.42
N GLY A 28 -4.74 4.85 6.10
CA GLY A 28 -4.78 5.08 7.55
C GLY A 28 -5.05 6.53 7.96
N ALA A 29 -4.88 6.83 9.25
CA ALA A 29 -5.03 8.18 9.80
C ALA A 29 -4.05 9.22 9.19
N GLY A 30 -2.99 8.76 8.51
CA GLY A 30 -2.02 9.60 7.83
C GLY A 30 -2.65 10.53 6.79
N ILE A 31 -3.63 10.06 6.01
CA ILE A 31 -4.26 10.91 4.98
C ILE A 31 -4.95 12.14 5.58
N TYR A 32 -5.58 11.99 6.75
CA TYR A 32 -6.29 13.08 7.42
C TYR A 32 -5.35 14.10 8.07
N LYS A 33 -4.17 13.66 8.52
CA LYS A 33 -3.17 14.58 9.09
C LYS A 33 -2.34 15.26 8.00
N THR A 34 -1.88 14.50 7.01
CA THR A 34 -0.91 14.99 6.04
C THR A 34 -1.57 15.87 4.99
N THR A 35 -2.78 15.55 4.51
CA THR A 35 -3.46 16.35 3.47
C THR A 35 -3.63 17.84 3.83
N PRO A 36 -4.18 18.22 5.01
CA PRO A 36 -4.30 19.63 5.38
C PRO A 36 -2.94 20.30 5.60
N THR A 37 -1.94 19.58 6.13
CA THR A 37 -0.57 20.09 6.30
C THR A 37 0.10 20.37 4.97
N VAL A 38 -0.02 19.49 3.98
CA VAL A 38 0.56 19.80 2.67
C VAL A 38 -0.26 20.92 2.04
N ALA A 39 -1.60 20.89 2.10
CA ALA A 39 -2.46 21.92 1.52
C ALA A 39 -2.17 23.34 2.06
N SER A 40 -1.87 23.50 3.35
CA SER A 40 -1.50 24.80 3.93
C SER A 40 -0.16 25.35 3.42
N GLN A 41 0.69 24.49 2.86
CA GLN A 41 2.00 24.88 2.30
C GLN A 41 1.93 25.19 0.80
N MET A 42 0.76 25.07 0.16
CA MET A 42 0.61 25.25 -1.29
C MET A 42 -0.26 26.46 -1.59
N VAL A 43 0.05 27.13 -2.70
CA VAL A 43 -0.65 28.35 -3.13
C VAL A 43 -1.94 28.02 -3.90
N ASP A 44 -1.93 26.93 -4.69
CA ASP A 44 -3.02 26.55 -5.58
C ASP A 44 -3.44 25.09 -5.41
N SER A 45 -4.75 24.81 -5.55
CA SER A 45 -5.31 23.45 -5.49
C SER A 45 -4.77 22.51 -6.57
N TYR A 46 -4.34 23.05 -7.71
CA TYR A 46 -3.69 22.27 -8.76
C TYR A 46 -2.36 21.66 -8.29
N TRP A 47 -1.62 22.39 -7.45
CA TRP A 47 -0.35 21.88 -6.92
C TRP A 47 -0.55 20.74 -5.92
N LEU A 48 -1.62 20.81 -5.12
CA LEU A 48 -2.01 19.74 -4.20
C LEU A 48 -2.24 18.42 -4.94
N ILE A 49 -3.02 18.46 -6.01
CA ILE A 49 -3.29 17.27 -6.82
C ILE A 49 -1.99 16.81 -7.50
N GLY A 50 -1.16 17.72 -8.02
CA GLY A 50 0.12 17.41 -8.64
C GLY A 50 1.07 16.63 -7.73
N VAL A 51 1.24 17.07 -6.47
CA VAL A 51 2.08 16.38 -5.48
C VAL A 51 1.54 14.99 -5.16
N TRP A 52 0.22 14.86 -5.00
CA TRP A 52 -0.42 13.57 -4.77
C TRP A 52 -0.25 12.60 -5.93
N VAL A 53 -0.40 13.08 -7.17
CA VAL A 53 -0.20 12.27 -8.37
C VAL A 53 1.26 11.84 -8.49
N LEU A 54 2.21 12.75 -8.29
CA LEU A 54 3.65 12.42 -8.29
C LEU A 54 4.00 11.39 -7.21
N GLY A 55 3.48 11.58 -5.99
CA GLY A 55 3.65 10.61 -4.90
C GLY A 55 3.04 9.25 -5.23
N GLY A 56 1.86 9.23 -5.86
CA GLY A 56 1.19 8.02 -6.31
C GLY A 56 1.97 7.27 -7.38
N ILE A 57 2.56 7.98 -8.36
CA ILE A 57 3.42 7.38 -9.38
C ILE A 57 4.67 6.77 -8.73
N LEU A 58 5.32 7.50 -7.81
CA LEU A 58 6.49 6.98 -7.11
C LEU A 58 6.17 5.73 -6.29
N ALA A 59 5.02 5.72 -5.60
CA ALA A 59 4.54 4.55 -4.87
C ALA A 59 4.24 3.36 -5.79
N LEU A 60 3.66 3.60 -6.97
CA LEU A 60 3.40 2.57 -7.97
C LEU A 60 4.69 1.93 -8.48
N VAL A 61 5.71 2.74 -8.78
CA VAL A 61 7.03 2.24 -9.19
C VAL A 61 7.65 1.36 -8.10
N GLY A 62 7.57 1.79 -6.83
CA GLY A 62 8.01 0.98 -5.69
C GLY A 62 7.26 -0.35 -5.58
N ALA A 63 5.93 -0.32 -5.76
CA ALA A 63 5.09 -1.52 -5.71
C ALA A 63 5.45 -2.52 -6.82
N LEU A 64 5.73 -2.05 -8.04
CA LEU A 64 6.17 -2.90 -9.16
C LEU A 64 7.52 -3.55 -8.87
N CYS A 65 8.48 -2.80 -8.32
CA CYS A 65 9.77 -3.36 -7.90
C CYS A 65 9.60 -4.47 -6.86
N TYR A 66 8.72 -4.27 -5.87
CA TYR A 66 8.38 -5.32 -4.90
C TYR A 66 7.69 -6.52 -5.52
N ALA A 67 6.82 -6.32 -6.53
CA ALA A 67 6.16 -7.42 -7.24
C ALA A 67 7.15 -8.28 -8.04
N GLU A 68 8.12 -7.65 -8.70
CA GLU A 68 9.22 -8.33 -9.40
C GLU A 68 10.04 -9.18 -8.41
N LEU A 69 10.46 -8.58 -7.29
CA LEU A 69 11.17 -9.28 -6.22
C LEU A 69 10.36 -10.47 -5.69
N ALA A 70 9.08 -10.28 -5.39
CA ALA A 70 8.22 -11.33 -4.86
C ALA A 70 8.00 -12.50 -5.83
N THR A 71 8.12 -12.27 -7.14
CA THR A 71 8.02 -13.30 -8.18
C THR A 71 9.36 -14.02 -8.42
N SER A 72 10.48 -13.35 -8.09
CA SER A 72 11.82 -13.93 -8.21
C SER A 72 12.21 -14.91 -7.11
N ILE A 73 11.42 -14.99 -6.03
CA ILE A 73 11.60 -15.96 -4.91
C ILE A 73 10.69 -17.18 -5.09
#